data_AF-A0A8H7WNX2-F1
#
_entry.id   AF-A0A8H7WNX2-F1
#
_cell.length_a   1.000
_cell.length_b   1.000
_cell.length_c   1.000
_cell.angle_alpha   90.00
_cell.angle_beta   90.00
_cell.angle_gamma   90.00
#
_symmetry.space_group_name_H-M   'P 1'
#
loop_
_entity.id
_entity.type
_entity.pdbx_description
1 polymer ?
#
loop_
_entity_poly.entity_id
_entity_poly.type
_entity_poly.pdbx_seq_one_letter_code
_entity_poly.pdbx_strand_id
1 'polypeptide(L)'
;MAPRLWDAYDTLGVTGRETYSMNCIGRKRNGKRCDVEIDDTPYFSIRCIIDKIEACPPDKHQCPKTLHKLAGLSVCSRCQEYPLNDPDDLVDEWKGCIEQAMQKYNYQLAMQGAKSQLRDKENEIKDLKRTVEKLESRGIRKLHLEIGDLQSELAAQKDKQWGITRSAISQSETLREEVVSLKSQLSQSEEKLAKAHQELETSRADDERASIRIKAMKHDRLGLQNLHKQIKVELQKSKEENKSLLSRGLKLQDELDREREKSSASVIGLQGQLEAAVLSTTKLREVERNLVSQLDGMTDKFDKSTDTINQLTANINTLAATNDGMRSMAAQREENTTAAVAALTRKIAFIKSHPFNTFLVGLMVSMKGWEGTVAGGLRWLKTCITSISSSEVRSWVGYRK
;
A
#
# COMPACT_ATOMS: atom_id res chain seq x y z
N MET A 1 151.95 20.34 15.86
CA MET A 1 152.41 21.23 14.76
C MET A 1 151.34 22.28 14.55
N ALA A 2 151.68 23.57 14.57
CA ALA A 2 150.70 24.63 14.30
C ALA A 2 150.15 24.49 12.87
N PRO A 3 148.88 24.83 12.61
CA PRO A 3 148.33 24.86 11.26
C PRO A 3 149.14 25.86 10.40
N ARG A 4 149.61 25.42 9.23
CA ARG A 4 150.33 26.29 8.28
C ARG A 4 149.37 27.30 7.68
N LEU A 5 149.72 28.59 7.76
CA LEU A 5 148.90 29.68 7.22
C LEU A 5 149.16 29.92 5.73
N TRP A 6 150.42 29.73 5.30
CA TRP A 6 150.89 29.79 3.91
C TRP A 6 152.23 29.05 3.82
N ASP A 7 152.74 28.79 2.62
CA ASP A 7 154.01 28.07 2.43
C ASP A 7 155.14 29.04 2.07
N ALA A 8 155.83 29.57 3.08
CA ALA A 8 156.91 30.54 2.88
C ALA A 8 158.13 29.94 2.16
N TYR A 9 158.41 28.64 2.35
CA TYR A 9 159.52 27.95 1.69
C TYR A 9 159.31 27.90 0.17
N ASP A 10 158.12 27.48 -0.25
CA ASP A 10 157.74 27.42 -1.67
C ASP A 10 157.62 28.84 -2.27
N THR A 11 157.01 29.77 -1.53
CA THR A 11 156.74 31.14 -2.02
C THR A 11 158.02 31.95 -2.23
N LEU A 12 159.01 31.81 -1.34
CA LEU A 12 160.27 32.57 -1.44
C LEU A 12 161.33 31.86 -2.30
N GLY A 13 161.19 30.55 -2.54
CA GLY A 13 162.07 29.77 -3.42
C GLY A 13 163.54 29.69 -2.97
N VAL A 14 163.84 30.05 -1.71
CA VAL A 14 165.21 30.10 -1.16
C VAL A 14 165.76 28.69 -0.97
N THR A 15 164.99 27.85 -0.28
CA THR A 15 165.30 26.45 0.02
C THR A 15 164.01 25.66 0.20
N GLY A 16 164.08 24.33 0.13
CA GLY A 16 162.93 23.47 0.42
C GLY A 16 162.82 23.22 1.93
N ARG A 17 161.62 22.91 2.41
CA ARG A 17 161.43 22.54 3.84
C ARG A 17 162.17 21.26 4.21
N GLU A 18 162.17 20.31 3.29
CA GLU A 18 162.72 18.96 3.48
C GLU A 18 164.18 18.84 3.01
N THR A 19 164.78 19.93 2.51
CA THR A 19 166.19 19.90 2.13
C THR A 19 167.07 20.10 3.36
N TYR A 20 168.32 19.62 3.34
CA TYR A 20 169.29 19.81 4.42
C TYR A 20 170.45 20.74 4.03
N SER A 21 170.42 21.24 2.79
CA SER A 21 171.34 22.25 2.29
C SER A 21 170.64 23.16 1.29
N MET A 22 171.33 24.20 0.86
CA MET A 22 170.87 25.08 -0.21
C MET A 22 172.03 25.60 -1.04
N ASN A 23 171.73 25.85 -2.32
CA ASN A 23 172.63 26.58 -3.20
C ASN A 23 172.33 28.07 -3.14
N CYS A 24 173.39 28.87 -3.26
CA CYS A 24 173.34 30.31 -3.37
C CYS A 24 172.24 30.76 -4.36
N ILE A 25 171.42 31.72 -3.93
CA ILE A 25 170.32 32.27 -4.76
C ILE A 25 170.81 33.30 -5.77
N GLY A 26 172.04 33.81 -5.60
CA GLY A 26 172.65 34.77 -6.50
C GLY A 26 172.86 34.21 -7.91
N ARG A 27 172.96 35.11 -8.88
CA ARG A 27 173.23 34.83 -10.29
C ARG A 27 174.71 35.07 -10.62
N LYS A 28 175.25 34.21 -11.48
CA LYS A 28 176.57 34.40 -12.12
C LYS A 28 176.44 35.44 -13.25
N ARG A 29 177.57 35.93 -13.80
CA ARG A 29 177.59 36.89 -14.94
C ARG A 29 176.76 36.45 -16.16
N ASN A 30 176.57 35.14 -16.35
CA ASN A 30 175.79 34.56 -17.44
C ASN A 30 174.27 34.45 -17.12
N GLY A 31 173.82 35.04 -16.01
CA GLY A 31 172.41 35.01 -15.58
C GLY A 31 171.93 33.70 -14.94
N LYS A 32 172.77 32.65 -14.92
CA LYS A 32 172.44 31.36 -14.27
C LYS A 32 172.60 31.44 -12.76
N ARG A 33 171.77 30.68 -12.02
CA ARG A 33 171.85 30.56 -10.55
C ARG A 33 173.22 30.01 -10.14
N CYS A 34 173.74 30.51 -9.04
CA CYS A 34 174.98 30.05 -8.45
C CYS A 34 174.81 28.62 -7.92
N ASP A 35 175.82 27.80 -8.14
CA ASP A 35 175.91 26.39 -7.73
C ASP A 35 176.72 26.21 -6.45
N VAL A 36 177.20 27.30 -5.85
CA VAL A 36 177.90 27.28 -4.58
C VAL A 36 176.91 26.94 -3.48
N GLU A 37 177.18 25.84 -2.78
CA GLU A 37 176.46 25.45 -1.58
C GLU A 37 176.76 26.44 -0.45
N ILE A 38 175.73 26.77 0.33
CA ILE A 38 175.83 27.67 1.47
C ILE A 38 176.15 26.84 2.71
N ASP A 39 177.14 27.27 3.49
CA ASP A 39 177.57 26.58 4.71
C ASP A 39 176.41 26.36 5.70
N ASP A 40 176.54 25.32 6.53
CA ASP A 40 175.51 24.87 7.48
C ASP A 40 175.04 25.97 8.45
N THR A 41 175.95 26.86 8.88
CA THR A 41 175.65 27.90 9.88
C THR A 41 174.73 29.01 9.31
N PRO A 42 175.04 29.64 8.16
CA PRO A 42 174.10 30.47 7.44
C PRO A 42 172.81 29.73 7.06
N TYR A 43 172.90 28.47 6.62
CA TYR A 43 171.74 27.68 6.22
C TYR A 43 170.72 27.50 7.37
N PHE A 44 171.17 27.13 8.56
CA PHE A 44 170.31 27.03 9.74
C PHE A 44 169.63 28.38 10.07
N SER A 45 170.37 29.48 9.94
CA SER A 45 169.85 30.83 10.17
C SER A 45 168.78 31.22 9.15
N ILE A 46 168.96 30.82 7.88
CA ILE A 46 168.00 31.02 6.80
C ILE A 46 166.69 30.27 7.10
N ARG A 47 166.77 28.99 7.48
CA ARG A 47 165.59 28.20 7.87
C ARG A 47 164.85 28.84 9.04
N CYS A 48 165.56 29.23 10.08
CA CYS A 48 164.98 29.90 11.24
C CYS A 48 164.27 31.22 10.88
N ILE A 49 164.75 31.93 9.85
CA ILE A 49 164.09 33.13 9.34
C ILE A 49 162.82 32.77 8.57
N ILE A 50 162.87 31.79 7.68
CA ILE A 50 161.71 31.35 6.88
C ILE A 50 160.62 30.78 7.79
N ASP A 51 160.96 29.97 8.79
CA ASP A 51 160.02 29.42 9.77
C ASP A 51 159.29 30.53 10.55
N LYS A 52 160.00 31.60 10.92
CA LYS A 52 159.39 32.77 11.59
C LYS A 52 158.44 33.54 10.67
N ILE A 53 158.80 33.65 9.39
CA ILE A 53 157.95 34.30 8.38
C ILE A 53 156.68 33.46 8.14
N GLU A 54 156.80 32.13 8.08
CA GLU A 54 155.67 31.22 7.86
C GLU A 54 154.70 31.15 9.06
N ALA A 55 155.22 31.34 10.28
CA ALA A 55 154.40 31.33 11.49
C ALA A 55 153.39 32.48 11.57
N CYS A 56 153.57 33.52 10.75
CA CYS A 56 152.69 34.68 10.64
C CYS A 56 151.90 34.65 9.33
N PRO A 57 150.73 35.32 9.25
CA PRO A 57 150.06 35.58 7.98
C PRO A 57 151.01 36.29 7.00
N PRO A 58 150.92 36.01 5.69
CA PRO A 58 151.72 36.70 4.69
C PRO A 58 151.42 38.19 4.71
N ASP A 59 152.43 39.01 5.00
CA ASP A 59 152.35 40.47 5.04
C ASP A 59 153.60 41.07 4.39
N LYS A 60 153.41 41.81 3.30
CA LYS A 60 154.51 42.45 2.56
C LYS A 60 155.23 43.54 3.36
N HIS A 61 154.60 44.04 4.43
CA HIS A 61 155.17 45.02 5.34
C HIS A 61 155.87 44.36 6.53
N GLN A 62 155.74 43.05 6.71
CA GLN A 62 156.42 42.34 7.79
C GLN A 62 157.91 42.22 7.51
N CYS A 63 158.66 42.82 8.44
CA CYS A 63 160.09 42.70 8.62
C CYS A 63 160.95 42.85 7.34
N PRO A 64 160.99 44.04 6.69
CA PRO A 64 161.95 44.33 5.62
C PRO A 64 163.39 44.00 6.02
N LYS A 65 163.75 44.25 7.30
CA LYS A 65 165.05 43.90 7.88
C LYS A 65 165.31 42.40 7.92
N THR A 66 164.29 41.58 8.13
CA THR A 66 164.39 40.11 8.14
C THR A 66 164.55 39.57 6.74
N LEU A 67 163.85 40.15 5.74
CA LEU A 67 164.05 39.80 4.33
C LEU A 67 165.44 40.22 3.82
N HIS A 68 165.94 41.40 4.19
CA HIS A 68 167.31 41.82 3.86
C HIS A 68 168.34 40.88 4.49
N LYS A 69 168.14 40.52 5.77
CA LYS A 69 169.00 39.54 6.44
C LYS A 69 168.96 38.17 5.73
N LEU A 70 167.78 37.73 5.30
CA LEU A 70 167.60 36.52 4.53
C LEU A 70 168.35 36.60 3.19
N ALA A 71 168.23 37.70 2.45
CA ALA A 71 168.91 37.92 1.18
C ALA A 71 170.44 37.89 1.35
N GLY A 72 170.96 38.61 2.36
CA GLY A 72 172.39 38.63 2.66
C GLY A 72 172.96 37.26 3.04
N LEU A 73 172.20 36.43 3.76
CA LEU A 73 172.60 35.06 4.11
C LEU A 73 172.48 34.09 2.93
N SER A 74 171.58 34.36 1.98
CA SER A 74 171.26 33.43 0.90
C SER A 74 172.21 33.54 -0.30
N VAL A 75 173.07 34.55 -0.32
CA VAL A 75 174.04 34.81 -1.39
C VAL A 75 175.45 34.55 -0.85
N CYS A 76 176.23 33.70 -1.54
CA CYS A 76 177.61 33.43 -1.17
C CYS A 76 178.51 34.66 -1.37
N SER A 77 179.63 34.74 -0.67
CA SER A 77 180.57 35.88 -0.72
C SER A 77 180.97 36.28 -2.14
N ARG A 78 181.18 35.31 -3.04
CA ARG A 78 181.51 35.55 -4.45
C ARG A 78 180.40 36.25 -5.25
N CYS A 79 179.15 36.04 -4.86
CA CYS A 79 177.99 36.63 -5.53
C CYS A 79 177.58 37.96 -4.90
N GLN A 80 177.95 38.25 -3.66
CA GLN A 80 177.68 39.53 -2.98
C GLN A 80 178.41 40.72 -3.62
N GLU A 81 179.57 40.49 -4.24
CA GLU A 81 180.35 41.54 -4.91
C GLU A 81 179.80 41.91 -6.31
N TYR A 82 178.78 41.19 -6.80
CA TYR A 82 178.20 41.45 -8.11
C TYR A 82 177.00 42.39 -8.02
N PRO A 83 176.94 43.47 -8.83
CA PRO A 83 175.80 44.39 -8.86
C PRO A 83 174.46 43.72 -9.22
N LEU A 84 174.50 42.57 -9.90
CA LEU A 84 173.32 41.79 -10.30
C LEU A 84 172.68 40.99 -9.16
N ASN A 85 173.26 41.02 -7.95
CA ASN A 85 172.77 40.31 -6.77
C ASN A 85 172.54 41.27 -5.60
N ASP A 86 172.07 42.49 -5.91
CA ASP A 86 171.69 43.46 -4.90
C ASP A 86 170.64 42.82 -3.97
N PRO A 87 170.90 42.76 -2.64
CA PRO A 87 169.92 42.29 -1.67
C PRO A 87 168.57 43.02 -1.79
N ASP A 88 168.55 44.27 -2.23
CA ASP A 88 167.33 45.06 -2.38
C ASP A 88 166.42 44.51 -3.50
N ASP A 89 167.00 44.09 -4.63
CA ASP A 89 166.27 43.50 -5.75
C ASP A 89 165.61 42.16 -5.37
N LEU A 90 166.33 41.31 -4.63
CA LEU A 90 165.81 40.03 -4.12
C LEU A 90 164.69 40.24 -3.10
N VAL A 91 164.85 41.25 -2.25
CA VAL A 91 163.82 41.61 -1.26
C VAL A 91 162.56 42.11 -1.96
N ASP A 92 162.69 42.89 -3.04
CA ASP A 92 161.53 43.38 -3.79
C ASP A 92 160.81 42.27 -4.58
N GLU A 93 161.56 41.31 -5.15
CA GLU A 93 160.98 40.09 -5.73
C GLU A 93 160.18 39.30 -4.68
N TRP A 94 160.77 39.08 -3.49
CA TRP A 94 160.10 38.39 -2.40
C TRP A 94 158.89 39.14 -1.85
N LYS A 95 158.92 40.47 -1.77
CA LYS A 95 157.74 41.28 -1.41
C LYS A 95 156.61 41.04 -2.41
N GLY A 96 156.91 40.96 -3.70
CA GLY A 96 155.93 40.62 -4.74
C GLY A 96 155.32 39.23 -4.54
N CYS A 97 156.14 38.22 -4.25
CA CYS A 97 155.68 36.86 -3.94
C CYS A 97 154.82 36.81 -2.66
N ILE A 98 155.21 37.54 -1.61
CA ILE A 98 154.46 37.66 -0.35
C ILE A 98 153.12 38.35 -0.60
N GLU A 99 153.06 39.38 -1.44
CA GLU A 99 151.81 40.07 -1.79
C GLU A 99 150.83 39.13 -2.51
N GLN A 100 151.31 38.29 -3.42
CA GLN A 100 150.49 37.26 -4.07
C GLN A 100 150.01 36.21 -3.07
N ALA A 101 150.87 35.74 -2.17
CA ALA A 101 150.49 34.82 -1.10
C ALA A 101 149.46 35.44 -0.15
N MET A 102 149.56 36.74 0.14
CA MET A 102 148.59 37.51 0.92
C MET A 102 147.23 37.60 0.23
N GLN A 103 147.20 37.87 -1.07
CA GLN A 103 145.94 37.85 -1.83
C GLN A 103 145.29 36.47 -1.80
N LYS A 104 146.08 35.40 -1.98
CA LYS A 104 145.59 34.01 -1.91
C LYS A 104 145.07 33.65 -0.52
N TYR A 105 145.78 34.04 0.54
CA TYR A 105 145.38 33.84 1.93
C TYR A 105 144.06 34.58 2.25
N ASN A 106 143.97 35.87 1.91
CA ASN A 106 142.77 36.67 2.11
C ASN A 106 141.57 36.11 1.33
N TYR A 107 141.78 35.67 0.09
CA TYR A 107 140.74 35.00 -0.71
C TYR A 107 140.25 33.70 -0.05
N GLN A 108 141.17 32.87 0.46
CA GLN A 108 140.81 31.64 1.17
C GLN A 108 140.03 31.91 2.45
N LEU A 109 140.43 32.92 3.22
CA LEU A 109 139.74 33.34 4.43
C LEU A 109 138.33 33.86 4.13
N ALA A 110 138.19 34.72 3.11
CA ALA A 110 136.89 35.21 2.65
C ALA A 110 136.00 34.06 2.16
N MET A 111 136.55 33.10 1.41
CA MET A 111 135.81 31.93 0.95
C MET A 111 135.37 31.03 2.12
N GLN A 112 136.18 30.85 3.16
CA GLN A 112 135.78 30.12 4.37
C GLN A 112 134.67 30.86 5.13
N GLY A 113 134.75 32.19 5.22
CA GLY A 113 133.69 33.04 5.78
C GLY A 113 132.37 32.87 5.00
N ALA A 114 132.42 33.00 3.67
CA ALA A 114 131.25 32.83 2.80
C ALA A 114 130.68 31.41 2.88
N LYS A 115 131.52 30.36 2.92
CA LYS A 115 131.06 28.98 3.12
C LYS A 115 130.37 28.77 4.46
N SER A 116 130.83 29.45 5.51
CA SER A 116 130.20 29.36 6.84
C SER A 116 128.84 30.07 6.84
N GLN A 117 128.76 31.27 6.27
CA GLN A 117 127.49 31.99 6.08
C GLN A 117 126.49 31.20 5.22
N LEU A 118 126.96 30.53 4.16
CA LEU A 118 126.12 29.67 3.32
C LEU A 118 125.52 28.52 4.14
N ARG A 119 126.34 27.83 4.95
CA ARG A 119 125.85 26.75 5.83
C ARG A 119 124.84 27.26 6.85
N ASP A 120 125.07 28.44 7.43
CA ASP A 120 124.12 29.05 8.37
C ASP A 120 122.78 29.36 7.69
N LYS A 121 122.81 29.91 6.48
CA LYS A 121 121.61 30.17 5.67
C LYS A 121 120.90 28.90 5.21
N GLU A 122 121.64 27.84 4.86
CA GLU A 122 121.07 26.53 4.55
C GLU A 122 120.34 25.92 5.75
N ASN A 123 120.90 26.08 6.95
CA ASN A 123 120.27 25.64 8.19
C ASN A 123 119.01 26.46 8.50
N GLU A 124 119.06 27.78 8.35
CA GLU A 124 117.89 28.67 8.50
C GLU A 124 116.77 28.28 7.53
N ILE A 125 117.10 28.01 6.26
CA ILE A 125 116.13 27.54 5.26
C ILE A 125 115.51 26.18 5.68
N LYS A 126 116.32 25.24 6.18
CA LYS A 126 115.81 23.94 6.65
C LYS A 126 114.84 24.10 7.82
N ASP A 127 115.13 24.99 8.77
CA ASP A 127 114.26 25.23 9.93
C ASP A 127 112.98 25.98 9.56
N LEU A 128 113.06 26.94 8.62
CA LEU A 128 111.88 27.58 8.04
C LEU A 128 110.99 26.56 7.31
N LYS A 129 111.55 25.66 6.50
CA LYS A 129 110.80 24.59 5.83
C LYS A 129 110.05 23.71 6.83
N ARG A 130 110.73 23.24 7.88
CA ARG A 130 110.10 22.46 8.96
C ARG A 130 108.98 23.23 9.66
N THR A 131 109.11 24.55 9.79
CA THR A 131 108.09 25.39 10.43
C THR A 131 106.86 25.54 9.55
N VAL A 132 107.05 25.75 8.25
CA VAL A 132 105.96 25.80 7.25
C VAL A 132 105.20 24.47 7.23
N GLU A 133 105.89 23.34 7.12
CA GLU A 133 105.27 22.01 7.13
C GLU A 133 104.44 21.76 8.40
N LYS A 134 104.92 22.20 9.56
CA LYS A 134 104.19 22.10 10.83
C LYS A 134 102.93 22.96 10.84
N LEU A 135 103.00 24.18 10.32
CA LEU A 135 101.86 25.10 10.25
C LEU A 135 100.81 24.59 9.25
N GLU A 136 101.23 24.13 8.07
CA GLU A 136 100.35 23.51 7.07
C GLU A 136 99.66 22.27 7.65
N SER A 137 100.42 21.36 8.28
CA SER A 137 99.85 20.17 8.92
C SER A 137 98.88 20.51 10.07
N ARG A 138 99.10 21.61 10.78
CA ARG A 138 98.17 22.10 11.82
C ARG A 138 96.91 22.70 11.19
N GLY A 139 97.05 23.53 10.16
CA GLY A 139 95.94 24.12 9.42
C GLY A 139 95.06 23.06 8.77
N ILE A 140 95.67 22.10 8.07
CA ILE A 140 94.98 20.97 7.45
C ILE A 140 94.23 20.14 8.49
N ARG A 141 94.84 19.83 9.65
CA ARG A 141 94.15 19.11 10.73
C ARG A 141 92.96 19.89 11.29
N LYS A 142 93.11 21.19 11.51
CA LYS A 142 92.02 22.05 11.99
C LYS A 142 90.85 22.06 11.00
N LEU A 143 91.13 22.22 9.71
CA LEU A 143 90.11 22.16 8.66
C LEU A 143 89.43 20.80 8.58
N HIS A 144 90.16 19.68 8.71
CA HIS A 144 89.55 18.35 8.75
C HIS A 144 88.61 18.16 9.95
N LEU A 145 88.97 18.69 11.12
CA LEU A 145 88.10 18.66 12.30
C LEU A 145 86.84 19.51 12.07
N GLU A 146 86.98 20.74 11.59
CA GLU A 146 85.85 21.62 11.27
C GLU A 146 84.91 21.00 10.22
N ILE A 147 85.47 20.36 9.18
CA ILE A 147 84.68 19.63 8.18
C ILE A 147 83.93 18.45 8.82
N GLY A 148 84.58 17.69 9.70
CA GLY A 148 83.94 16.58 10.42
C GLY A 148 82.80 17.05 11.33
N ASP A 149 83.00 18.14 12.05
CA ASP A 149 82.00 18.75 12.93
C ASP A 149 80.79 19.24 12.11
N LEU A 150 81.04 19.98 11.01
CA LEU A 150 79.98 20.46 10.11
C LEU A 150 79.22 19.31 9.44
N GLN A 151 79.91 18.23 9.05
CA GLN A 151 79.26 17.05 8.49
C GLN A 151 78.37 16.35 9.53
N SER A 152 78.82 16.27 10.79
CA SER A 152 78.06 15.68 11.90
C SER A 152 76.83 16.52 12.22
N GLU A 153 76.98 17.84 12.26
CA GLU A 153 75.88 18.78 12.49
C GLU A 153 74.84 18.73 11.36
N LEU A 154 75.30 18.68 10.10
CA LEU A 154 74.43 18.53 8.94
C LEU A 154 73.66 17.19 8.98
N ALA A 155 74.31 16.10 9.38
CA ALA A 155 73.65 14.80 9.54
C ALA A 155 72.57 14.86 10.64
N ALA A 156 72.89 15.41 11.81
CA ALA A 156 71.94 15.58 12.91
C ALA A 156 70.75 16.47 12.51
N GLN A 157 70.99 17.55 11.75
CA GLN A 157 69.94 18.43 11.26
C GLN A 157 69.03 17.73 10.24
N LYS A 158 69.60 16.94 9.33
CA LYS A 158 68.84 16.13 8.38
C LYS A 158 67.97 15.10 9.09
N ASP A 159 68.53 14.37 10.05
CA ASP A 159 67.78 13.38 10.84
C ASP A 159 66.63 14.02 11.63
N LYS A 160 66.89 15.19 12.24
CA LYS A 160 65.85 15.97 12.92
C LYS A 160 64.73 16.40 11.96
N GLN A 161 65.08 16.94 10.79
CA GLN A 161 64.07 17.29 9.78
C GLN A 161 63.31 16.05 9.28
N TRP A 162 64.00 14.93 9.09
CA TRP A 162 63.36 13.68 8.67
C TRP A 162 62.38 13.17 9.72
N GLY A 163 62.73 13.28 11.00
CA GLY A 163 61.84 12.97 12.13
C GLY A 163 60.59 13.86 12.14
N ILE A 164 60.75 15.17 11.96
CA ILE A 164 59.63 16.13 11.89
C ILE A 164 58.73 15.80 10.69
N THR A 165 59.31 15.61 9.51
CA THR A 165 58.57 15.28 8.28
C THR A 165 57.82 13.96 8.42
N ARG A 166 58.45 12.92 8.98
CA ARG A 166 57.80 11.62 9.21
C ARG A 166 56.65 11.73 10.20
N SER A 167 56.81 12.50 11.28
CA SER A 167 55.73 12.73 12.24
C SER A 167 54.57 13.52 11.61
N ALA A 168 54.85 14.52 10.78
CA ALA A 168 53.83 15.29 10.08
C ALA A 168 53.06 14.45 9.05
N ILE A 169 53.76 13.57 8.32
CA ILE A 169 53.13 12.61 7.38
C ILE A 169 52.21 11.67 8.14
N SER A 170 52.68 11.06 9.24
CA SER A 170 51.86 10.16 10.07
C SER A 170 50.62 10.87 10.62
N GLN A 171 50.74 12.10 11.11
CA GLN A 171 49.58 12.90 11.55
C GLN A 171 48.61 13.20 10.41
N SER A 172 49.12 13.54 9.21
CA SER A 172 48.30 13.77 8.03
C SER A 172 47.56 12.50 7.57
N GLU A 173 48.15 11.32 7.72
CA GLU A 173 47.51 10.04 7.42
C GLU A 173 46.38 9.75 8.42
N THR A 174 46.61 9.92 9.72
CA THR A 174 45.57 9.78 10.74
C THR A 174 44.40 10.73 10.51
N LEU A 175 44.67 12.01 10.23
CA LEU A 175 43.63 12.98 9.90
C LEU A 175 42.85 12.59 8.65
N ARG A 176 43.52 11.99 7.65
CA ARG A 176 42.86 11.51 6.43
C ARG A 176 41.90 10.36 6.71
N GLU A 177 42.32 9.41 7.56
CA GLU A 177 41.47 8.30 8.00
C GLU A 177 40.26 8.81 8.79
N GLU A 178 40.45 9.77 9.70
CA GLU A 178 39.37 10.43 10.43
C GLU A 178 38.38 11.13 9.49
N VAL A 179 38.87 11.87 8.48
CA VAL A 179 38.01 12.51 7.48
C VAL A 179 37.22 11.50 6.67
N VAL A 180 37.80 10.35 6.31
CA VAL A 180 37.08 9.28 5.60
C VAL A 180 35.99 8.69 6.50
N SER A 181 36.30 8.42 7.76
CA SER A 181 35.34 7.93 8.76
C SER A 181 34.18 8.92 8.96
N LEU A 182 34.48 10.21 9.15
CA LEU A 182 33.47 11.26 9.31
C LEU A 182 32.60 11.43 8.06
N LYS A 183 33.18 11.34 6.86
CA LYS A 183 32.39 11.36 5.61
C LYS A 183 31.44 10.17 5.51
N SER A 184 31.88 8.98 5.92
CA SER A 184 31.02 7.79 5.97
C SER A 184 29.88 7.96 6.97
N GLN A 185 30.18 8.48 8.17
CA GLN A 185 29.16 8.78 9.18
C GLN A 185 28.16 9.84 8.71
N LEU A 186 28.63 10.90 8.05
CA LEU A 186 27.78 11.94 7.48
C LEU A 186 26.82 11.35 6.44
N SER A 187 27.33 10.56 5.50
CA SER A 187 26.51 9.88 4.48
C SER A 187 25.45 8.96 5.10
N GLN A 188 25.81 8.20 6.14
CA GLN A 188 24.84 7.37 6.88
C GLN A 188 23.79 8.22 7.60
N SER A 189 24.17 9.37 8.16
CA SER A 189 23.23 10.29 8.82
C SER A 189 22.28 10.95 7.84
N GLU A 190 22.76 11.32 6.64
CA GLU A 190 21.95 11.86 5.55
C GLU A 190 20.94 10.82 5.04
N GLU A 191 21.36 9.56 4.89
CA GLU A 191 20.46 8.47 4.49
C GLU A 191 19.38 8.20 5.55
N LYS A 192 19.75 8.20 6.84
CA LYS A 192 18.79 8.08 7.96
C LYS A 192 17.82 9.26 7.99
N LEU A 193 18.31 10.48 7.76
CA LEU A 193 17.48 11.68 7.69
C LEU A 193 16.50 11.58 6.53
N ALA A 194 16.95 11.17 5.34
CA ALA A 194 16.10 10.99 4.17
C ALA A 194 15.00 9.94 4.41
N LYS A 195 15.35 8.80 5.03
CA LYS A 195 14.39 7.76 5.45
C LYS A 195 13.36 8.29 6.44
N ALA A 196 13.80 8.98 7.50
CA ALA A 196 12.91 9.57 8.48
C ALA A 196 11.99 10.65 7.86
N HIS A 197 12.51 11.43 6.91
CA HIS A 197 11.70 12.42 6.19
C HIS A 197 10.62 11.76 5.33
N GLN A 198 10.96 10.67 4.64
CA GLN A 198 10.02 9.89 3.86
C GLN A 198 8.93 9.26 4.76
N GLU A 199 9.32 8.66 5.89
CA GLU A 199 8.38 8.11 6.88
C GLU A 199 7.42 9.19 7.41
N LEU A 200 7.93 10.37 7.74
CA LEU A 200 7.12 11.49 8.21
C LEU A 200 6.11 11.95 7.15
N GLU A 201 6.51 12.07 5.89
CA GLU A 201 5.61 12.44 4.79
C GLU A 201 4.54 11.36 4.54
N THR A 202 4.90 10.07 4.63
CA THR A 202 3.90 9.00 4.54
C THR A 202 2.91 9.03 5.70
N SER A 203 3.39 9.27 6.93
CA SER A 203 2.54 9.41 8.11
C SER A 203 1.61 10.62 8.00
N ARG A 204 2.10 11.76 7.50
CA ARG A 204 1.27 12.95 7.23
C ARG A 204 0.17 12.66 6.21
N ALA A 205 0.49 11.93 5.14
CA ALA A 205 -0.49 11.54 4.15
C ALA A 205 -1.54 10.55 4.71
N ASP A 206 -1.14 9.66 5.62
CA ASP A 206 -2.06 8.79 6.34
C ASP A 206 -2.96 9.57 7.31
N ASP A 207 -2.40 10.52 8.06
CA ASP A 207 -3.14 11.40 8.98
C ASP A 207 -4.16 12.27 8.23
N GLU A 208 -3.79 12.83 7.07
CA GLU A 208 -4.72 13.61 6.25
C GLU A 208 -5.85 12.72 5.70
N ARG A 209 -5.54 11.50 5.26
CA ARG A 209 -6.56 10.52 4.85
C ARG A 209 -7.49 10.14 6.00
N ALA A 210 -6.96 9.93 7.20
CA ALA A 210 -7.75 9.65 8.40
C ALA A 210 -8.64 10.85 8.77
N SER A 211 -8.11 12.07 8.71
CA SER A 211 -8.83 13.33 8.95
C SER A 211 -10.02 13.50 7.99
N ILE A 212 -9.81 13.26 6.69
CA ILE A 212 -10.88 13.27 5.68
C ILE A 212 -11.95 12.22 6.01
N ARG A 213 -11.54 11.00 6.36
CA ARG A 213 -12.47 9.91 6.72
C ARG A 213 -13.30 10.24 7.96
N ILE A 214 -12.68 10.82 8.99
CA ILE A 214 -13.35 11.27 10.21
C ILE A 214 -14.37 12.37 9.89
N LYS A 215 -14.03 13.34 9.02
CA LYS A 215 -14.97 14.38 8.58
C LYS A 215 -16.18 13.79 7.85
N ALA A 216 -15.96 12.83 6.95
CA ALA A 216 -17.04 12.12 6.25
C ALA A 216 -17.94 11.35 7.24
N MET A 217 -17.36 10.55 8.15
CA MET A 217 -18.13 9.82 9.16
C MET A 217 -18.92 10.76 10.08
N LYS A 218 -18.38 11.93 10.42
CA LYS A 218 -19.08 12.95 11.21
C LYS A 218 -20.30 13.51 10.46
N HIS A 219 -20.17 13.73 9.15
CA HIS A 219 -21.28 14.16 8.29
C HIS A 219 -22.36 13.07 8.21
N ASP A 220 -21.99 11.81 7.97
CA ASP A 220 -22.92 10.69 7.90
C ASP A 220 -23.66 10.49 9.23
N ARG A 221 -22.95 10.61 10.35
CA ARG A 221 -23.55 10.56 11.69
C ARG A 221 -24.61 11.64 11.88
N LEU A 222 -24.36 12.87 11.40
CA LEU A 222 -25.34 13.95 11.45
C LEU A 222 -26.57 13.63 10.58
N GLY A 223 -26.36 13.08 9.38
CA GLY A 223 -27.43 12.59 8.50
C GLY A 223 -28.31 11.54 9.18
N LEU A 224 -27.69 10.51 9.78
CA LEU A 224 -28.40 9.47 10.53
C LEU A 224 -29.12 10.02 11.76
N GLN A 225 -28.54 10.98 12.49
CA GLN A 225 -29.22 11.64 13.61
C GLN A 225 -30.46 12.41 13.17
N ASN A 226 -30.40 13.11 12.03
CA ASN A 226 -31.56 13.81 11.48
C ASN A 226 -32.64 12.83 11.00
N LEU A 227 -32.25 11.75 10.33
CA LEU A 227 -33.17 10.68 9.92
C LEU A 227 -33.83 10.02 11.15
N HIS A 228 -33.07 9.74 12.20
CA HIS A 228 -33.61 9.20 13.45
C HIS A 228 -34.65 10.15 14.08
N LYS A 229 -34.39 11.46 14.09
CA LYS A 229 -35.37 12.46 14.55
C LYS A 229 -36.65 12.44 13.70
N GLN A 230 -36.53 12.36 12.37
CA GLN A 230 -37.69 12.26 11.47
C GLN A 230 -38.51 10.99 11.71
N ILE A 231 -37.85 9.82 11.75
CA ILE A 231 -38.52 8.53 12.03
C ILE A 231 -39.21 8.58 13.39
N LYS A 232 -38.60 9.19 14.41
CA LYS A 232 -39.23 9.35 15.73
C LYS A 232 -40.51 10.18 15.67
N VAL A 233 -40.53 11.25 14.88
CA VAL A 233 -41.73 12.09 14.68
C VAL A 233 -42.81 11.30 13.92
N GLU A 234 -42.47 10.63 12.83
CA GLU A 234 -43.41 9.80 12.06
C GLU A 234 -43.99 8.64 12.89
N LEU A 235 -43.15 7.98 13.69
CA LEU A 235 -43.60 6.92 14.60
C LEU A 235 -44.61 7.46 15.63
N GLN A 236 -44.37 8.65 16.18
CA GLN A 236 -45.30 9.27 17.12
C GLN A 236 -46.61 9.67 16.44
N LYS A 237 -46.56 10.19 15.22
CA LYS A 237 -47.74 10.52 14.40
C LYS A 237 -48.56 9.26 14.11
N SER A 238 -47.92 8.20 13.62
CA SER A 238 -48.57 6.91 13.37
C SER A 238 -49.16 6.30 14.64
N LYS A 239 -48.49 6.42 15.80
CA LYS A 239 -49.03 5.97 17.08
C LYS A 239 -50.31 6.72 17.47
N GLU A 240 -50.37 8.03 17.22
CA GLU A 240 -51.56 8.84 17.52
C GLU A 240 -52.70 8.57 16.52
N GLU A 241 -52.38 8.41 15.23
CA GLU A 241 -53.32 7.94 14.22
C GLU A 241 -53.91 6.58 14.59
N ASN A 242 -53.08 5.63 15.04
CA ASN A 242 -53.52 4.30 15.42
C ASN A 242 -54.42 4.33 16.67
N LYS A 243 -54.14 5.20 17.67
CA LYS A 243 -55.07 5.43 18.79
C LYS A 243 -56.40 5.99 18.31
N SER A 244 -56.38 6.96 17.39
CA SER A 244 -57.59 7.54 16.80
C SER A 244 -58.41 6.48 16.07
N LEU A 245 -57.76 5.67 15.23
CA LEU A 245 -58.39 4.55 14.53
C LEU A 245 -58.94 3.49 15.49
N LEU A 246 -58.22 3.16 16.57
CA LEU A 246 -58.71 2.25 17.61
C LEU A 246 -59.98 2.81 18.27
N SER A 247 -59.96 4.10 18.64
CA SER A 247 -61.13 4.76 19.24
C SER A 247 -62.34 4.78 18.29
N ARG A 248 -62.09 4.97 16.99
CA ARG A 248 -63.12 4.89 15.95
C ARG A 248 -63.62 3.45 15.74
N GLY A 249 -62.73 2.46 15.78
CA GLY A 249 -63.07 1.05 15.72
C GLY A 249 -63.98 0.64 16.88
N LEU A 250 -63.67 1.08 18.10
CA LEU A 250 -64.54 0.87 19.27
C LEU A 250 -65.91 1.51 19.10
N LYS A 251 -65.99 2.76 18.62
CA LYS A 251 -67.28 3.42 18.34
C LYS A 251 -68.11 2.67 17.30
N LEU A 252 -67.48 2.21 16.22
CA LEU A 252 -68.16 1.43 15.18
C LEU A 252 -68.60 0.06 15.70
N GLN A 253 -67.84 -0.56 16.60
CA GLN A 253 -68.23 -1.80 17.27
C GLN A 253 -69.48 -1.57 18.13
N ASP A 254 -69.50 -0.51 18.95
CA ASP A 254 -70.67 -0.14 19.75
C ASP A 254 -71.90 0.14 18.87
N GLU A 255 -71.73 0.83 17.73
CA GLU A 255 -72.80 1.07 16.76
C GLU A 255 -73.33 -0.22 16.13
N LEU A 256 -72.42 -1.13 15.74
CA LEU A 256 -72.78 -2.44 15.19
C LEU A 256 -73.56 -3.26 16.22
N ASP A 257 -73.14 -3.28 17.47
CA ASP A 257 -73.81 -4.02 18.53
C ASP A 257 -75.20 -3.43 18.84
N ARG A 258 -75.35 -2.09 18.84
CA ARG A 258 -76.67 -1.44 18.94
C ARG A 258 -77.58 -1.79 17.76
N GLU A 259 -77.08 -1.78 16.52
CA GLU A 259 -77.88 -2.15 15.37
C GLU A 259 -78.21 -3.66 15.35
N ARG A 260 -77.32 -4.52 15.85
CA ARG A 260 -77.62 -5.94 16.08
C ARG A 260 -78.72 -6.13 17.12
N GLU A 261 -78.68 -5.41 18.23
CA GLU A 261 -79.75 -5.45 19.25
C GLU A 261 -81.08 -4.97 18.68
N LYS A 262 -81.08 -3.85 17.94
CA LYS A 262 -82.27 -3.30 17.29
C LYS A 262 -82.84 -4.24 16.22
N SER A 263 -81.96 -4.83 15.41
CA SER A 263 -82.32 -5.85 14.42
C SER A 263 -82.84 -7.11 15.11
N SER A 264 -82.22 -7.58 16.18
CA SER A 264 -82.67 -8.72 16.97
C SER A 264 -84.05 -8.47 17.59
N ALA A 265 -84.28 -7.29 18.17
CA ALA A 265 -85.59 -6.89 18.68
C ALA A 265 -86.66 -6.85 17.57
N SER A 266 -86.29 -6.37 16.38
CA SER A 266 -87.18 -6.36 15.22
C SER A 266 -87.48 -7.78 14.71
N VAL A 267 -86.49 -8.67 14.68
CA VAL A 267 -86.64 -10.09 14.33
C VAL A 267 -87.55 -10.79 15.33
N ILE A 268 -87.35 -10.60 16.65
CA ILE A 268 -88.23 -11.14 17.69
C ILE A 268 -89.67 -10.62 17.51
N GLY A 269 -89.83 -9.33 17.23
CA GLY A 269 -91.15 -8.73 16.96
C GLY A 269 -91.84 -9.33 15.73
N LEU A 270 -91.11 -9.47 14.62
CA LEU A 270 -91.61 -10.11 13.40
C LEU A 270 -91.92 -11.60 13.61
N GLN A 271 -91.10 -12.30 14.39
CA GLN A 271 -91.31 -13.70 14.74
C GLN A 271 -92.60 -13.86 15.57
N GLY A 272 -92.84 -12.99 16.54
CA GLY A 272 -94.10 -12.97 17.28
C GLY A 272 -95.33 -12.66 16.41
N GLN A 273 -95.20 -11.74 15.45
CA GLN A 273 -96.27 -11.46 14.47
C GLN A 273 -96.52 -12.67 13.54
N LEU A 274 -95.46 -13.35 13.10
CA LEU A 274 -95.55 -14.55 12.28
C LEU A 274 -96.21 -15.69 13.05
N GLU A 275 -95.83 -15.94 14.30
CA GLU A 275 -96.45 -16.95 15.17
C GLU A 275 -97.95 -16.66 15.39
N ALA A 276 -98.31 -15.39 15.62
CA ALA A 276 -99.72 -14.97 15.70
C ALA A 276 -100.48 -15.20 14.38
N ALA A 277 -99.86 -14.91 13.23
CA ALA A 277 -100.44 -15.15 11.92
C ALA A 277 -100.58 -16.65 11.60
N VAL A 278 -99.62 -17.48 12.03
CA VAL A 278 -99.67 -18.95 11.93
C VAL A 278 -100.81 -19.50 12.80
N LEU A 279 -100.96 -19.02 14.04
CA LEU A 279 -102.08 -19.38 14.92
C LEU A 279 -103.45 -18.95 14.36
N SER A 280 -103.51 -17.79 13.70
CA SER A 280 -104.72 -17.31 13.01
C SER A 280 -105.07 -18.20 11.81
N THR A 281 -104.08 -18.55 10.98
CA THR A 281 -104.29 -19.43 9.80
C THR A 281 -104.63 -20.86 10.19
N THR A 282 -104.07 -21.40 11.28
CA THR A 282 -104.49 -22.73 11.78
C THR A 282 -105.93 -22.71 12.28
N LYS A 283 -106.36 -21.66 13.00
CA LYS A 283 -107.78 -21.48 13.37
C LYS A 283 -108.69 -21.36 12.15
N LEU A 284 -108.29 -20.60 11.13
CA LEU A 284 -109.06 -20.47 9.89
C LEU A 284 -109.16 -21.81 9.14
N ARG A 285 -108.09 -22.63 9.10
CA ARG A 285 -108.15 -23.99 8.55
C ARG A 285 -109.06 -24.93 9.34
N GLU A 286 -109.16 -24.76 10.65
CA GLU A 286 -110.11 -25.48 11.50
C GLU A 286 -111.56 -25.15 11.10
N VAL A 287 -111.84 -23.85 10.92
CA VAL A 287 -113.14 -23.36 10.45
C VAL A 287 -113.45 -23.85 9.04
N GLU A 288 -112.46 -23.80 8.13
CA GLU A 288 -112.58 -24.33 6.77
C GLU A 288 -112.93 -25.82 6.77
N ARG A 289 -112.22 -26.66 7.56
CA ARG A 289 -112.55 -28.08 7.72
C ARG A 289 -113.97 -28.30 8.23
N ASN A 290 -114.42 -27.51 9.20
CA ASN A 290 -115.78 -27.61 9.73
C ASN A 290 -116.84 -27.21 8.69
N LEU A 291 -116.58 -26.15 7.91
CA LEU A 291 -117.47 -25.70 6.84
C LEU A 291 -117.54 -26.71 5.69
N VAL A 292 -116.41 -27.30 5.28
CA VAL A 292 -116.37 -28.38 4.28
C VAL A 292 -117.17 -29.59 4.75
N SER A 293 -117.00 -30.01 6.01
CA SER A 293 -117.78 -31.11 6.58
C SER A 293 -119.28 -30.81 6.65
N GLN A 294 -119.68 -29.56 6.92
CA GLN A 294 -121.08 -29.15 6.85
C GLN A 294 -121.62 -29.15 5.41
N LEU A 295 -120.80 -28.75 4.45
CA LEU A 295 -121.15 -28.74 3.04
C LEU A 295 -121.37 -30.16 2.50
N ASP A 296 -120.47 -31.10 2.80
CA ASP A 296 -120.62 -32.52 2.45
C ASP A 296 -121.91 -33.11 3.06
N GLY A 297 -122.21 -32.78 4.31
CA GLY A 297 -123.46 -33.18 4.97
C GLY A 297 -124.72 -32.55 4.37
N MET A 298 -124.62 -31.41 3.70
CA MET A 298 -125.72 -30.82 2.93
C MET A 298 -125.84 -31.43 1.53
N THR A 299 -124.73 -31.72 0.87
CA THR A 299 -124.69 -32.40 -0.44
C THR A 299 -125.34 -33.78 -0.35
N ASP A 300 -125.01 -34.58 0.67
CA ASP A 300 -125.65 -35.88 0.94
C ASP A 300 -127.17 -35.80 1.15
N LYS A 301 -127.64 -34.71 1.77
CA LYS A 301 -129.10 -34.46 1.93
C LYS A 301 -129.74 -34.06 0.61
N PHE A 302 -129.03 -33.28 -0.21
CA PHE A 302 -129.50 -32.84 -1.52
C PHE A 302 -129.60 -34.00 -2.50
N ASP A 303 -128.63 -34.90 -2.49
CA ASP A 303 -128.62 -36.13 -3.31
C ASP A 303 -129.79 -37.05 -2.93
N LYS A 304 -130.02 -37.27 -1.62
CA LYS A 304 -131.20 -38.02 -1.14
C LYS A 304 -132.52 -37.39 -1.59
N SER A 305 -132.60 -36.05 -1.55
CA SER A 305 -133.80 -35.33 -1.99
C SER A 305 -134.01 -35.45 -3.50
N THR A 306 -132.93 -35.43 -4.28
CA THR A 306 -132.93 -35.61 -5.73
C THR A 306 -133.38 -37.03 -6.11
N ASP A 307 -132.93 -38.05 -5.40
CA ASP A 307 -133.37 -39.43 -5.59
C ASP A 307 -134.88 -39.60 -5.33
N THR A 308 -135.42 -38.99 -4.28
CA THR A 308 -136.88 -38.99 -4.03
C THR A 308 -137.67 -38.29 -5.13
N ILE A 309 -137.15 -37.19 -5.69
CA ILE A 309 -137.79 -36.48 -6.80
C ILE A 309 -137.79 -37.35 -8.07
N ASN A 310 -136.68 -38.04 -8.36
CA ASN A 310 -136.59 -38.96 -9.50
C ASN A 310 -137.57 -40.13 -9.35
N GLN A 311 -137.75 -40.65 -8.13
CA GLN A 311 -138.70 -41.72 -7.83
C GLN A 311 -140.16 -41.26 -8.00
N LEU A 312 -140.50 -40.05 -7.57
CA LEU A 312 -141.83 -39.45 -7.78
C LEU A 312 -142.11 -39.17 -9.26
N THR A 313 -141.11 -38.74 -10.02
CA THR A 313 -141.23 -38.47 -11.45
C THR A 313 -141.52 -39.76 -12.25
N ALA A 314 -140.87 -40.87 -11.88
CA ALA A 314 -141.15 -42.18 -12.48
C ALA A 314 -142.58 -42.67 -12.19
N ASN A 315 -143.12 -42.41 -10.99
CA ASN A 315 -144.48 -42.76 -10.61
C ASN A 315 -145.54 -41.92 -11.37
N ILE A 316 -145.26 -40.64 -11.61
CA ILE A 316 -146.15 -39.75 -12.39
C ILE A 316 -146.23 -40.22 -13.85
N ASN A 317 -145.11 -40.62 -14.45
CA ASN A 317 -145.09 -41.09 -15.85
C ASN A 317 -145.84 -42.42 -16.03
N THR A 318 -145.82 -43.32 -15.04
CA THR A 318 -146.59 -44.57 -15.07
C THR A 318 -148.10 -44.33 -14.87
N LEU A 319 -148.47 -43.34 -14.05
CA LEU A 319 -149.86 -42.89 -13.89
C LEU A 319 -150.41 -42.19 -15.14
N ALA A 320 -149.60 -41.40 -15.84
CA ALA A 320 -149.99 -40.76 -17.10
C ALA A 320 -150.30 -41.80 -18.19
N ALA A 321 -149.45 -42.82 -18.35
CA ALA A 321 -149.64 -43.88 -19.33
C ALA A 321 -150.89 -44.74 -19.06
N THR A 322 -151.24 -44.97 -17.79
CA THR A 322 -152.46 -45.71 -17.41
C THR A 322 -153.73 -44.88 -17.66
N ASN A 323 -153.67 -43.56 -17.46
CA ASN A 323 -154.80 -42.67 -17.70
C ASN A 323 -155.11 -42.51 -19.20
N ASP A 324 -154.09 -42.45 -20.05
CA ASP A 324 -154.27 -42.41 -21.51
C ASP A 324 -154.85 -43.72 -22.05
N GLY A 325 -154.45 -44.86 -21.49
CA GLY A 325 -155.06 -46.16 -21.78
C GLY A 325 -156.56 -46.22 -21.44
N MET A 326 -156.97 -45.66 -20.30
CA MET A 326 -158.38 -45.61 -19.90
C MET A 326 -159.21 -44.68 -20.80
N ARG A 327 -158.66 -43.55 -21.25
CA ARG A 327 -159.33 -42.64 -22.19
C ARG A 327 -159.59 -43.29 -23.55
N SER A 328 -158.63 -44.03 -24.08
CA SER A 328 -158.81 -44.76 -25.34
C SER A 328 -159.89 -45.84 -25.25
N MET A 329 -160.01 -46.52 -24.11
CA MET A 329 -161.04 -47.54 -23.89
C MET A 329 -162.45 -46.96 -23.72
N ALA A 330 -162.58 -45.73 -23.20
CA ALA A 330 -163.87 -45.06 -23.05
C ALA A 330 -164.44 -44.59 -24.40
N ALA A 331 -163.61 -44.04 -25.28
CA ALA A 331 -164.01 -43.56 -26.60
C ALA A 331 -164.53 -44.71 -27.50
N GLN A 332 -163.90 -45.88 -27.45
CA GLN A 332 -164.32 -47.07 -28.20
C GLN A 332 -165.69 -47.63 -27.75
N ARG A 333 -166.07 -47.39 -26.48
CA ARG A 333 -167.35 -47.86 -25.92
C ARG A 333 -168.51 -46.95 -26.32
N GLU A 334 -168.26 -45.65 -26.45
CA GLU A 334 -169.27 -44.66 -26.86
C GLU A 334 -169.72 -44.88 -28.32
N GLU A 335 -168.79 -45.15 -29.23
CA GLU A 335 -169.06 -45.40 -30.65
C GLU A 335 -169.93 -46.65 -30.88
N ASN A 336 -169.72 -47.70 -30.08
CA ASN A 336 -170.52 -48.93 -30.17
C ASN A 336 -171.95 -48.76 -29.63
N THR A 337 -172.18 -47.81 -28.71
CA THR A 337 -173.53 -47.56 -28.17
C THR A 337 -174.38 -46.65 -29.06
N THR A 338 -173.78 -45.69 -29.75
CA THR A 338 -174.48 -44.78 -30.67
C THR A 338 -174.97 -45.50 -31.93
N ALA A 339 -174.20 -46.47 -32.44
CA ALA A 339 -174.62 -47.31 -33.56
C ALA A 339 -175.85 -48.19 -33.24
N ALA A 340 -175.95 -48.71 -32.01
CA ALA A 340 -177.06 -49.55 -31.57
C ALA A 340 -178.38 -48.77 -31.41
N VAL A 341 -178.31 -47.52 -30.94
CA VAL A 341 -179.49 -46.65 -30.75
C VAL A 341 -180.08 -46.18 -32.09
N ALA A 342 -179.24 -45.92 -33.09
CA ALA A 342 -179.68 -45.54 -34.43
C ALA A 342 -180.45 -46.66 -35.16
N ALA A 343 -180.08 -47.92 -34.95
CA ALA A 343 -180.74 -49.06 -35.59
C ALA A 343 -182.13 -49.36 -35.00
N LEU A 344 -182.31 -49.20 -33.68
CA LEU A 344 -183.60 -49.38 -33.01
C LEU A 344 -184.61 -48.30 -33.38
N THR A 345 -184.15 -47.08 -33.61
CA THR A 345 -185.00 -45.94 -34.00
C THR A 345 -185.65 -46.15 -35.38
N ARG A 346 -185.00 -46.83 -36.32
CA ARG A 346 -185.58 -47.14 -37.64
C ARG A 346 -186.68 -48.21 -37.60
N LYS A 347 -186.64 -49.15 -36.64
CA LYS A 347 -187.69 -50.18 -36.50
C LYS A 347 -188.99 -49.62 -35.92
N ILE A 348 -188.93 -48.57 -35.10
CA ILE A 348 -190.11 -47.95 -34.48
C ILE A 348 -190.90 -47.09 -35.50
N ALA A 349 -190.23 -46.53 -36.51
CA ALA A 349 -190.89 -45.69 -37.51
C ALA A 349 -191.81 -46.47 -38.47
N PHE A 350 -191.53 -47.74 -38.76
CA PHE A 350 -192.33 -48.52 -39.72
C PHE A 350 -193.62 -49.11 -39.13
N ILE A 351 -193.69 -49.29 -37.81
CA ILE A 351 -194.91 -49.75 -37.11
C ILE A 351 -196.00 -48.65 -37.09
N LYS A 352 -195.65 -47.40 -37.43
CA LYS A 352 -196.59 -46.26 -37.45
C LYS A 352 -197.43 -46.11 -38.72
N SER A 353 -197.29 -46.94 -39.75
CA SER A 353 -198.01 -46.74 -41.03
C SER A 353 -198.74 -47.96 -41.59
N HIS A 354 -199.28 -48.84 -40.74
CA HIS A 354 -200.18 -49.93 -41.17
C HIS A 354 -201.68 -49.58 -41.03
N PRO A 355 -202.57 -50.17 -41.87
CA PRO A 355 -203.92 -49.68 -42.12
C PRO A 355 -204.97 -50.42 -41.27
N PHE A 356 -205.39 -49.87 -40.11
CA PHE A 356 -206.71 -50.08 -39.46
C PHE A 356 -206.80 -49.39 -38.06
N ASN A 357 -206.09 -48.26 -37.87
CA ASN A 357 -206.14 -47.43 -36.66
C ASN A 357 -206.45 -45.97 -37.09
N THR A 358 -207.69 -45.47 -37.09
CA THR A 358 -208.87 -45.95 -36.37
C THR A 358 -210.12 -45.21 -36.85
N PHE A 359 -211.12 -45.98 -37.25
CA PHE A 359 -212.53 -45.61 -37.38
C PHE A 359 -213.27 -45.62 -36.00
N LEU A 360 -212.57 -45.82 -34.86
CA LEU A 360 -213.23 -46.32 -33.62
C LEU A 360 -212.80 -45.80 -32.22
N VAL A 361 -212.11 -44.67 -32.02
CA VAL A 361 -212.07 -44.06 -30.65
C VAL A 361 -212.81 -42.71 -30.57
N GLY A 362 -213.29 -42.19 -31.69
CA GLY A 362 -214.13 -41.00 -31.73
C GLY A 362 -215.62 -41.29 -31.74
N LEU A 363 -216.14 -41.95 -30.70
CA LEU A 363 -217.53 -41.68 -30.27
C LEU A 363 -217.61 -41.21 -28.81
N MET A 364 -216.52 -41.07 -28.05
CA MET A 364 -216.62 -41.03 -26.58
C MET A 364 -215.81 -39.92 -25.86
N VAL A 365 -216.13 -38.63 -26.10
CA VAL A 365 -215.96 -37.53 -25.09
C VAL A 365 -217.30 -36.87 -24.74
N SER A 366 -218.32 -37.33 -25.40
CA SER A 366 -219.65 -36.81 -25.29
C SER A 366 -220.51 -38.04 -25.09
N MET A 367 -221.60 -37.87 -24.37
CA MET A 367 -222.85 -38.30 -24.99
C MET A 367 -222.94 -39.81 -25.35
N LYS A 368 -223.27 -40.69 -24.41
CA LYS A 368 -223.70 -40.45 -23.03
C LYS A 368 -223.97 -41.80 -22.38
N GLY A 369 -223.49 -41.95 -21.15
CA GLY A 369 -224.23 -42.60 -20.08
C GLY A 369 -224.19 -44.12 -20.04
N TRP A 370 -224.08 -44.60 -18.79
CA TRP A 370 -224.14 -45.99 -18.34
C TRP A 370 -222.81 -46.71 -18.54
N GLU A 371 -222.18 -47.30 -17.52
CA GLU A 371 -222.66 -47.77 -16.21
C GLU A 371 -221.37 -48.27 -15.50
N GLY A 372 -221.14 -48.14 -14.20
CA GLY A 372 -222.12 -48.25 -13.13
C GLY A 372 -222.57 -49.70 -13.03
N THR A 373 -222.14 -50.39 -11.97
CA THR A 373 -222.83 -51.59 -11.46
C THR A 373 -222.46 -52.94 -12.10
N VAL A 374 -222.22 -53.89 -11.20
CA VAL A 374 -222.35 -55.35 -11.38
C VAL A 374 -221.15 -56.03 -12.08
N ALA A 375 -220.51 -57.04 -11.52
CA ALA A 375 -220.54 -57.63 -10.19
C ALA A 375 -219.41 -58.64 -10.12
N GLY A 376 -218.85 -58.77 -8.93
CA GLY A 376 -218.69 -60.04 -8.23
C GLY A 376 -218.18 -61.24 -9.01
N GLY A 377 -217.04 -61.75 -8.54
CA GLY A 377 -217.00 -63.18 -8.26
C GLY A 377 -215.77 -63.93 -8.72
N LEU A 378 -215.10 -64.46 -7.69
CA LEU A 378 -214.73 -65.86 -7.57
C LEU A 378 -213.51 -66.40 -8.33
N ARG A 379 -212.82 -67.25 -7.56
CA ARG A 379 -212.26 -68.56 -7.91
C ARG A 379 -210.81 -68.60 -8.43
N TRP A 380 -209.98 -69.34 -7.66
CA TRP A 380 -209.17 -70.50 -8.09
C TRP A 380 -208.09 -70.22 -9.16
N LEU A 381 -206.83 -70.65 -9.11
CA LEU A 381 -206.12 -71.68 -8.35
C LEU A 381 -204.66 -71.70 -8.87
N LYS A 382 -203.83 -72.44 -8.14
CA LYS A 382 -202.80 -73.38 -8.61
C LYS A 382 -201.41 -72.85 -8.98
N THR A 383 -200.36 -73.15 -8.19
CA THR A 383 -199.59 -74.43 -8.05
C THR A 383 -198.71 -74.75 -9.26
N CYS A 384 -197.54 -75.33 -8.97
CA CYS A 384 -196.74 -76.23 -9.83
C CYS A 384 -195.93 -75.51 -10.94
N ILE A 385 -194.72 -75.90 -11.36
CA ILE A 385 -193.76 -76.99 -11.11
C ILE A 385 -192.64 -76.74 -12.14
N THR A 386 -191.36 -77.01 -11.79
CA THR A 386 -190.23 -77.39 -12.70
C THR A 386 -189.81 -76.42 -13.83
N SER A 387 -188.66 -76.51 -14.50
CA SER A 387 -187.35 -77.14 -14.35
C SER A 387 -186.49 -76.59 -15.52
N ILE A 388 -185.16 -76.65 -15.38
CA ILE A 388 -184.16 -76.93 -16.44
C ILE A 388 -183.92 -75.92 -17.59
N SER A 389 -182.64 -75.51 -17.65
CA SER A 389 -181.74 -75.31 -18.81
C SER A 389 -181.27 -73.90 -19.20
N SER A 390 -179.93 -73.81 -19.17
CA SER A 390 -178.96 -73.13 -20.05
C SER A 390 -178.86 -71.61 -20.22
N SER A 391 -177.58 -71.21 -20.06
CA SER A 391 -176.77 -70.21 -20.78
C SER A 391 -176.94 -68.70 -20.53
N GLU A 392 -175.83 -68.14 -20.03
CA GLU A 392 -175.09 -66.95 -20.51
C GLU A 392 -175.45 -65.50 -20.11
N VAL A 393 -174.33 -64.79 -19.83
CA VAL A 393 -174.01 -63.34 -19.88
C VAL A 393 -174.78 -62.37 -18.99
N ARG A 394 -173.98 -61.63 -18.18
CA ARG A 394 -174.12 -60.27 -17.61
C ARG A 394 -173.36 -60.27 -16.28
N SER A 395 -172.80 -59.22 -15.70
CA SER A 395 -172.62 -57.78 -15.95
C SER A 395 -172.09 -57.21 -14.62
N TRP A 396 -171.55 -55.98 -14.62
CA TRP A 396 -171.58 -55.05 -13.46
C TRP A 396 -170.67 -55.41 -12.25
N VAL A 397 -170.22 -54.56 -11.31
CA VAL A 397 -170.19 -53.11 -11.02
C VAL A 397 -169.34 -52.90 -9.74
N GLY A 398 -168.80 -51.69 -9.52
CA GLY A 398 -168.55 -51.09 -8.18
C GLY A 398 -167.10 -50.61 -7.93
N TYR A 399 -166.78 -49.65 -7.04
CA TYR A 399 -167.50 -48.67 -6.20
C TYR A 399 -166.42 -47.76 -5.52
N ARG A 400 -166.69 -46.45 -5.32
CA ARG A 400 -166.17 -45.45 -4.31
C ARG A 400 -164.70 -45.56 -3.81
N LYS A 401 -163.84 -44.52 -3.90
CA LYS A 401 -163.97 -43.15 -3.34
C LYS A 401 -162.98 -42.19 -4.02
#